data_AF-A0AA42GZ62-F1
#
_entry.id   AF-A0AA42GZ62-F1
#
_cell.length_a   1.000
_cell.length_b   1.000
_cell.length_c   1.000
_cell.angle_alpha   90.00
_cell.angle_beta   90.00
_cell.angle_gamma   90.00
#
_symmetry.space_group_name_H-M   'P 1'
#
loop_
_entity.id
_entity.type
_entity.pdbx_description
1 polymer ?
#
loop_
_entity_poly.entity_id
_entity_poly.type
_entity_poly.pdbx_seq_one_letter_code
_entity_poly.pdbx_strand_id
1 'polypeptide(L)'
;MKIIYVGTNTEMHDRALAQDGDVLILSYDRWDDFGYKTRFPTICRIDGEDIELGAVRILFEGQSASHPFLTGLRENGWDREFPVLEANYVSVPEDVTFYEQLMDLLPTASAMEVAIALRDASHLSHVAQDPEALALIDTEGFRTSLLRERAAKRSFAEGYKILGGEALEVGDLSFDFLDVDDDLSTLHLNFSPRSPLPHDINVIIGSNGVGKSSLLRQMIRTWIQPDERHPDLEGARFDTRPNLSQLVAVSYSPFERFPVDADDEPSLSKPLKDKDIYRFFGFRGRLPSQKTGRQSSIRNSLAVPKANACRSLIQCLADDRRFGTIKAWANKLTTLQRVLGSGIAFDVAAVKLQAGTDIEEIVPEDPFGEFQAIEWAEGDDDQPDVYVPIETGNTTIDTDLLLRRVDLEDGVTFFKDGEPLKLSSGQRLFFYIVVNVLGVIRRNSLVIVDEPELFLHPTLEIQFVSMLKDILRTYGSKALLATHSVVTVREVPSRCVHVLERTDDGLKITTPPFETFGGDVQRISSYVFGDRSVSKPHDEWLEKLLQQYETADAVIEALGGDLNEEMIIQLNAMERGQW
;
A
#
# COMPACT_ATOMS: atom_id res chain seq x y z
N MET A 1 -4.16 18.37 -27.55
CA MET A 1 -3.64 19.12 -26.39
C MET A 1 -2.34 19.80 -26.78
N LYS A 2 -2.14 21.08 -26.45
CA LYS A 2 -0.84 21.77 -26.64
C LYS A 2 0.13 21.42 -25.53
N ILE A 3 1.44 21.50 -25.77
CA ILE A 3 2.46 21.24 -24.76
C ILE A 3 3.43 22.43 -24.72
N ILE A 4 3.48 23.16 -23.60
CA ILE A 4 4.14 24.47 -23.51
C ILE A 4 5.17 24.49 -22.38
N TYR A 5 6.38 24.99 -22.66
CA TYR A 5 7.39 25.28 -21.64
C TYR A 5 7.29 26.72 -21.13
N VAL A 6 7.04 26.89 -19.82
CA VAL A 6 6.88 28.22 -19.19
C VAL A 6 8.13 28.70 -18.45
N GLY A 7 9.06 27.80 -18.13
CA GLY A 7 10.27 28.13 -17.38
C GLY A 7 9.96 28.64 -15.98
N THR A 8 10.64 29.72 -15.54
CA THR A 8 10.43 30.37 -14.22
C THR A 8 9.40 31.49 -14.23
N ASN A 9 8.70 31.72 -15.34
CA ASN A 9 7.87 32.91 -15.52
C ASN A 9 6.42 32.68 -15.04
N THR A 10 6.10 33.20 -13.86
CA THR A 10 4.77 33.10 -13.22
C THR A 10 3.66 33.75 -14.05
N GLU A 11 3.89 34.90 -14.70
CA GLU A 11 2.88 35.53 -15.56
C GLU A 11 2.55 34.70 -16.81
N MET A 12 3.52 33.95 -17.33
CA MET A 12 3.31 33.03 -18.45
C MET A 12 2.66 31.73 -18.02
N HIS A 13 2.95 31.26 -16.82
CA HIS A 13 2.21 30.18 -16.20
C HIS A 13 0.72 30.55 -16.13
N ASP A 14 0.39 31.71 -15.56
CA ASP A 14 -0.99 32.18 -15.44
C ASP A 14 -1.66 32.44 -16.81
N ARG A 15 -0.91 32.88 -17.82
CA ARG A 15 -1.42 33.04 -19.20
C ARG A 15 -1.65 31.73 -19.93
N ALA A 16 -0.76 30.76 -19.79
CA ALA A 16 -0.94 29.42 -20.36
C ALA A 16 -2.14 28.74 -19.70
N LEU A 17 -2.32 28.99 -18.40
CA LEU A 17 -3.50 28.59 -17.67
C LEU A 17 -4.77 29.30 -18.17
N ALA A 18 -4.71 30.59 -18.50
CA ALA A 18 -5.85 31.35 -19.01
C ALA A 18 -6.18 31.15 -20.51
N GLN A 19 -5.47 30.27 -21.23
CA GLN A 19 -5.76 29.98 -22.64
C GLN A 19 -6.97 29.05 -22.81
N ASP A 20 -7.80 29.33 -23.83
CA ASP A 20 -8.89 28.43 -24.22
C ASP A 20 -8.33 27.13 -24.84
N GLY A 21 -8.64 25.99 -24.23
CA GLY A 21 -8.32 24.64 -24.72
C GLY A 21 -7.33 23.86 -23.86
N ASP A 22 -7.24 22.55 -24.11
CA ASP A 22 -6.42 21.65 -23.29
C ASP A 22 -4.92 21.90 -23.51
N VAL A 23 -4.18 22.04 -22.40
CA VAL A 23 -2.73 22.31 -22.42
C VAL A 23 -1.97 21.56 -21.32
N LEU A 24 -0.83 21.00 -21.67
CA LEU A 24 0.18 20.47 -20.76
C LEU A 24 1.31 21.47 -20.60
N ILE A 25 1.52 21.95 -19.38
CA ILE A 25 2.51 22.95 -19.03
C ILE A 25 3.71 22.27 -18.37
N LEU A 26 4.90 22.55 -18.90
CA LEU A 26 6.18 22.12 -18.34
C LEU A 26 6.87 23.31 -17.69
N SER A 27 7.14 23.19 -16.39
CA SER A 27 7.73 24.25 -15.56
C SER A 27 9.22 24.02 -15.31
N TYR A 28 9.89 25.06 -14.80
CA TYR A 28 11.27 24.96 -14.32
C TYR A 28 11.34 24.51 -12.86
N ASP A 29 12.31 23.65 -12.55
CA ASP A 29 12.77 23.46 -11.18
C ASP A 29 14.30 23.54 -11.05
N ARG A 30 14.79 23.44 -9.80
CA ARG A 30 16.22 23.48 -9.48
C ARG A 30 16.81 22.07 -9.26
N TRP A 31 16.13 21.02 -9.69
CA TRP A 31 16.57 19.65 -9.43
C TRP A 31 17.84 19.32 -10.23
N ASP A 32 18.82 18.69 -9.57
CA ASP A 32 20.13 18.38 -10.14
C ASP A 32 20.52 16.93 -9.81
N ASP A 33 20.68 16.13 -10.86
CA ASP A 33 21.05 14.72 -10.82
C ASP A 33 22.49 14.55 -11.30
N PHE A 34 23.46 14.72 -10.40
CA PHE A 34 24.89 14.55 -10.71
C PHE A 34 25.38 15.44 -11.87
N GLY A 35 24.91 16.68 -11.93
CA GLY A 35 25.20 17.63 -13.00
C GLY A 35 24.17 17.64 -14.12
N TYR A 36 23.16 16.75 -14.07
CA TYR A 36 22.05 16.73 -15.03
C TYR A 36 20.82 17.45 -14.49
N LYS A 37 20.30 18.44 -15.25
CA LYS A 37 19.11 19.22 -14.90
C LYS A 37 18.03 19.02 -15.96
N THR A 38 17.32 17.91 -15.83
CA THR A 38 16.41 17.37 -16.85
C THR A 38 14.96 17.29 -16.39
N ARG A 39 14.63 17.67 -15.15
CA ARG A 39 13.31 17.49 -14.54
C ARG A 39 12.37 18.65 -14.89
N PHE A 40 11.15 18.33 -15.30
CA PHE A 40 10.10 19.29 -15.62
C PHE A 40 8.83 18.93 -14.84
N PRO A 41 8.49 19.68 -13.78
CA PRO A 41 7.16 19.59 -13.16
C PRO A 41 6.08 19.89 -14.20
N THR A 42 4.97 19.16 -14.12
CA THR A 42 3.91 19.20 -15.12
C THR A 42 2.55 19.52 -14.52
N ILE A 43 1.81 20.42 -15.17
CA ILE A 43 0.41 20.73 -14.86
C ILE A 43 -0.37 20.62 -16.16
N CYS A 44 -1.54 19.99 -16.12
CA CYS A 44 -2.45 19.86 -17.24
C CYS A 44 -3.70 20.71 -16.97
N ARG A 45 -4.10 21.57 -17.91
CA ARG A 45 -5.44 22.17 -17.90
C ARG A 45 -6.30 21.42 -18.90
N ILE A 46 -7.40 20.84 -18.43
CA ILE A 46 -8.41 20.17 -19.26
C ILE A 46 -9.79 20.64 -18.82
N ASP A 47 -10.65 21.00 -19.77
CA ASP A 47 -12.01 21.50 -19.51
C ASP A 47 -12.07 22.67 -18.50
N GLY A 48 -11.00 23.47 -18.42
CA GLY A 48 -10.87 24.61 -17.53
C GLY A 48 -10.33 24.31 -16.12
N GLU A 49 -10.16 23.03 -15.77
CA GLU A 49 -9.62 22.58 -14.48
C GLU A 49 -8.11 22.31 -14.53
N ASP A 50 -7.40 22.68 -13.47
CA ASP A 50 -5.96 22.49 -13.32
C ASP A 50 -5.64 21.20 -12.57
N ILE A 51 -4.81 20.37 -13.17
CA ILE A 51 -4.52 19.01 -12.71
C ILE A 51 -3.02 18.83 -12.67
N GLU A 52 -2.47 18.61 -11.47
CA GLU A 52 -1.05 18.33 -11.32
C GLU A 52 -0.73 16.89 -11.78
N LEU A 53 0.24 16.78 -12.68
CA LEU A 53 0.73 15.49 -13.18
C LEU A 53 2.13 15.19 -12.63
N GLY A 54 2.51 13.91 -12.64
CA GLY A 54 3.88 13.50 -12.32
C GLY A 54 4.91 14.16 -13.25
N ALA A 55 6.01 14.68 -12.69
CA ALA A 55 7.02 15.37 -13.49
C ALA A 55 7.61 14.48 -14.60
N VAL A 56 8.06 15.11 -15.68
CA VAL A 56 8.71 14.44 -16.81
C VAL A 56 10.18 14.82 -16.86
N ARG A 57 11.06 13.87 -17.15
CA ARG A 57 12.49 14.13 -17.37
C ARG A 57 12.78 14.14 -18.85
N ILE A 58 13.39 15.22 -19.35
CA ILE A 58 13.71 15.39 -20.77
C ILE A 58 15.22 15.57 -20.94
N LEU A 59 15.84 14.71 -21.75
CA LEU A 59 17.26 14.75 -22.09
C LEU A 59 17.44 15.16 -23.55
N PHE A 60 18.09 16.30 -23.78
CA PHE A 60 18.49 16.75 -25.11
C PHE A 60 19.88 16.23 -25.47
N GLU A 61 20.09 15.91 -26.75
CA GLU A 61 21.35 15.38 -27.25
C GLU A 61 22.54 16.31 -26.93
N GLY A 62 23.57 15.76 -26.29
CA GLY A 62 24.77 16.50 -25.91
C GLY A 62 24.58 17.54 -24.79
N GLN A 63 23.41 17.61 -24.15
CA GLN A 63 23.13 18.58 -23.09
C GLN A 63 22.96 17.91 -21.74
N SER A 64 23.69 18.39 -20.73
CA SER A 64 23.45 17.98 -19.33
C SER A 64 22.35 18.81 -18.66
N ALA A 65 22.08 20.03 -19.13
CA ALA A 65 21.06 20.90 -18.55
C ALA A 65 20.02 21.31 -19.61
N SER A 66 18.80 20.80 -19.46
CA SER A 66 17.72 20.98 -20.44
C SER A 66 17.13 22.38 -20.38
N HIS A 67 16.95 22.97 -19.19
CA HIS A 67 16.38 24.32 -19.07
C HIS A 67 17.26 25.43 -19.69
N PRO A 68 18.59 25.48 -19.47
CA PRO A 68 19.45 26.44 -20.17
C PRO A 68 19.42 26.26 -21.70
N PHE A 69 19.40 25.02 -22.18
CA PHE A 69 19.31 24.73 -23.61
C PHE A 69 18.02 25.28 -24.23
N LEU A 70 16.86 24.99 -23.62
CA LEU A 70 15.56 25.53 -24.05
C LEU A 70 15.49 27.06 -23.96
N THR A 71 16.16 27.66 -22.98
CA THR A 71 16.29 29.13 -22.86
C THR A 71 17.03 29.72 -24.05
N GLY A 72 18.11 29.06 -24.49
CA GLY A 72 18.85 29.44 -25.69
C GLY A 72 18.03 29.28 -26.98
N LEU A 73 17.27 28.20 -27.13
CA LEU A 73 16.37 28.02 -28.28
C LEU A 73 15.31 29.14 -28.35
N ARG A 74 14.74 29.53 -27.21
CA ARG A 74 13.78 30.64 -27.14
C ARG A 74 14.42 31.96 -27.60
N GLU A 75 15.66 32.24 -27.19
CA GLU A 75 16.39 33.43 -27.64
C GLU A 75 16.65 33.43 -29.16
N ASN A 76 16.64 32.24 -29.77
CA ASN A 76 16.75 32.03 -31.22
C ASN A 76 15.41 31.86 -31.93
N GLY A 77 14.28 32.14 -31.27
CA GLY A 77 12.96 32.20 -31.90
C GLY A 77 12.06 30.97 -31.74
N TRP A 78 12.45 29.96 -30.95
CA TRP A 78 11.54 28.86 -30.59
C TRP A 78 10.34 29.38 -29.80
N ASP A 79 9.14 28.94 -30.19
CA ASP A 79 7.83 29.38 -29.68
C ASP A 79 7.44 28.76 -28.34
N ARG A 80 8.30 27.89 -27.78
CA ARG A 80 8.13 27.17 -26.51
C ARG A 80 7.15 26.00 -26.57
N GLU A 81 6.66 25.65 -27.76
CA GLU A 81 5.77 24.52 -27.94
C GLU A 81 6.57 23.24 -28.25
N PHE A 82 6.16 22.12 -27.67
CA PHE A 82 6.63 20.79 -28.06
C PHE A 82 5.75 20.22 -29.18
N PRO A 83 6.30 19.42 -30.11
CA PRO A 83 7.67 18.92 -30.14
C PRO A 83 8.72 19.98 -30.56
N VAL A 84 9.93 19.90 -30.00
CA VAL A 84 11.05 20.79 -30.37
C VAL A 84 11.71 20.26 -31.65
N LEU A 85 11.23 20.72 -32.81
CA LEU A 85 11.65 20.20 -34.12
C LEU A 85 13.14 20.39 -34.44
N GLU A 86 13.79 21.37 -33.81
CA GLU A 86 15.19 21.72 -34.06
C GLU A 86 16.18 20.96 -33.16
N ALA A 87 15.70 20.05 -32.30
CA ALA A 87 16.53 19.32 -31.36
C ALA A 87 16.15 17.84 -31.27
N ASN A 88 17.16 16.99 -31.04
CA ASN A 88 16.97 15.60 -30.72
C ASN A 88 16.91 15.41 -29.19
N TYR A 89 15.91 14.68 -28.70
CA TYR A 89 15.69 14.45 -27.27
C TYR A 89 14.82 13.23 -27.03
N VAL A 90 14.85 12.75 -25.79
CA VAL A 90 13.94 11.73 -25.27
C VAL A 90 13.38 12.18 -23.92
N SER A 91 12.18 11.70 -23.58
CA SER A 91 11.58 11.92 -22.28
C SER A 91 11.23 10.63 -21.55
N VAL A 92 11.23 10.69 -20.23
CA VAL A 92 10.73 9.62 -19.35
C VAL A 92 9.98 10.27 -18.18
N PRO A 93 8.69 9.96 -17.97
CA PRO A 93 7.98 10.37 -16.76
C PRO A 93 8.64 9.80 -15.49
N GLU A 94 8.57 10.53 -14.38
CA GLU A 94 9.15 10.07 -13.11
C GLU A 94 8.45 8.81 -12.57
N ASP A 95 7.17 8.62 -12.89
CA ASP A 95 6.35 7.48 -12.46
C ASP A 95 5.29 7.13 -13.52
N VAL A 96 4.88 5.85 -13.55
CA VAL A 96 3.84 5.33 -14.43
C VAL A 96 2.49 6.03 -14.24
N THR A 97 2.28 6.59 -13.04
CA THR A 97 1.14 7.42 -12.67
C THR A 97 0.92 8.53 -13.69
N PHE A 98 1.96 9.11 -14.27
CA PHE A 98 1.81 10.13 -15.33
C PHE A 98 0.98 9.60 -16.51
N TYR A 99 1.26 8.39 -16.99
CA TYR A 99 0.50 7.80 -18.09
C TYR A 99 -0.92 7.43 -17.65
N GLU A 100 -1.09 6.89 -16.45
CA GLU A 100 -2.41 6.55 -15.92
C GLU A 100 -3.30 7.79 -15.81
N GLN A 101 -2.77 8.88 -15.27
CA GLN A 101 -3.45 10.17 -15.18
C GLN A 101 -3.78 10.70 -16.59
N LEU A 102 -2.82 10.66 -17.51
CA LEU A 102 -3.04 11.12 -18.88
C LEU A 102 -4.14 10.31 -19.60
N MET A 103 -4.17 8.99 -19.39
CA MET A 103 -5.17 8.08 -19.96
C MET A 103 -6.55 8.20 -19.29
N ASP A 104 -6.61 8.59 -18.02
CA ASP A 104 -7.87 8.86 -17.32
C ASP A 104 -8.46 10.22 -17.74
N LEU A 105 -7.60 11.17 -18.14
CA LEU A 105 -7.98 12.53 -18.53
C LEU A 105 -8.26 12.71 -20.02
N LEU A 106 -7.60 11.94 -20.89
CA LEU A 106 -7.69 12.08 -22.34
C LEU A 106 -8.08 10.76 -23.00
N PRO A 107 -8.73 10.81 -24.18
CA PRO A 107 -8.86 9.63 -25.02
C PRO A 107 -7.49 9.03 -25.32
N THR A 108 -7.40 7.69 -25.40
CA THR A 108 -6.15 6.94 -25.65
C THR A 108 -5.33 7.49 -26.82
N ALA A 109 -5.98 7.85 -27.92
CA ALA A 109 -5.30 8.43 -29.08
C ALA A 109 -4.63 9.78 -28.75
N SER A 110 -5.31 10.65 -28.01
CA SER A 110 -4.79 11.96 -27.59
C SER A 110 -3.69 11.84 -26.54
N ALA A 111 -3.80 10.89 -25.61
CA ALA A 111 -2.71 10.57 -24.68
C ALA A 111 -1.45 10.08 -25.42
N MET A 112 -1.63 9.24 -26.45
CA MET A 112 -0.54 8.81 -27.31
C MET A 112 0.10 9.96 -28.09
N GLU A 113 -0.69 10.88 -28.64
CA GLU A 113 -0.17 12.08 -29.32
C GLU A 113 0.73 12.92 -28.41
N VAL A 114 0.38 13.04 -27.13
CA VAL A 114 1.15 13.78 -26.13
C VAL A 114 2.48 13.07 -25.84
N ALA A 115 2.46 11.75 -25.65
CA ALA A 115 3.68 10.96 -25.47
C ALA A 115 4.61 11.08 -26.69
N ILE A 116 4.05 11.04 -27.90
CA ILE A 116 4.81 11.23 -29.15
C ILE A 116 5.42 12.64 -29.22
N ALA A 117 4.66 13.68 -28.91
CA ALA A 117 5.14 15.08 -28.92
C ALA A 117 6.25 15.33 -27.88
N LEU A 118 6.19 14.64 -26.73
CA LEU A 118 7.26 14.65 -25.73
C LEU A 118 8.45 13.76 -26.08
N ARG A 119 8.43 13.04 -27.22
CA ARG A 119 9.42 12.01 -27.57
C ARG A 119 9.62 10.99 -26.43
N ASP A 120 8.52 10.40 -25.97
CA ASP A 120 8.52 9.40 -24.89
C ASP A 120 9.42 8.20 -25.23
N ALA A 121 10.41 7.96 -24.37
CA ALA A 121 11.42 6.93 -24.60
C ALA A 121 10.82 5.52 -24.59
N SER A 122 9.79 5.25 -23.77
CA SER A 122 9.14 3.94 -23.71
C SER A 122 8.51 3.63 -25.06
N HIS A 123 7.68 4.54 -25.57
CA HIS A 123 7.05 4.41 -26.87
C HIS A 123 8.08 4.33 -28.01
N LEU A 124 9.06 5.25 -28.04
CA LEU A 124 10.03 5.32 -29.13
C LEU A 124 10.94 4.10 -29.21
N SER A 125 11.28 3.48 -28.08
CA SER A 125 12.17 2.32 -28.03
C SER A 125 11.47 0.98 -28.17
N HIS A 126 10.23 0.83 -27.69
CA HIS A 126 9.51 -0.44 -27.72
C HIS A 126 8.56 -0.55 -28.92
N VAL A 127 7.97 0.56 -29.36
CA VAL A 127 6.95 0.57 -30.42
C VAL A 127 7.52 1.14 -31.72
N ALA A 128 8.02 2.38 -31.72
CA ALA A 128 8.45 3.06 -32.94
C ALA A 128 9.83 2.58 -33.45
N GLN A 129 10.68 2.06 -32.56
CA GLN A 129 12.07 1.67 -32.86
C GLN A 129 12.87 2.83 -33.49
N ASP A 130 12.73 4.03 -32.94
CA ASP A 130 13.35 5.26 -33.47
C ASP A 130 14.88 5.26 -33.27
N PRO A 131 15.71 5.35 -34.33
CA PRO A 131 17.16 5.22 -34.22
C PRO A 131 17.83 6.31 -33.37
N GLU A 132 17.31 7.54 -33.42
CA GLU A 132 17.86 8.66 -32.65
C GLU A 132 17.58 8.50 -31.15
N ALA A 133 16.37 8.07 -30.80
CA ALA A 133 16.00 7.76 -29.43
C ALA A 133 16.82 6.59 -28.87
N LEU A 134 17.02 5.53 -29.66
CA LEU A 134 17.85 4.39 -29.26
C LEU A 134 19.30 4.80 -28.98
N ALA A 135 19.86 5.74 -29.74
CA ALA A 135 21.19 6.28 -29.46
C ALA A 135 21.23 7.07 -28.14
N LEU A 136 20.20 7.86 -27.84
CA LEU A 136 20.10 8.61 -26.58
C LEU A 136 19.90 7.72 -25.35
N ILE A 137 19.15 6.63 -25.48
CA ILE A 137 18.89 5.66 -24.40
C ILE A 137 20.18 4.97 -23.93
N ASP A 138 21.18 4.83 -24.80
CA ASP A 138 22.48 4.23 -24.47
C ASP A 138 23.46 5.22 -23.78
N THR A 139 23.08 6.49 -23.61
CA THR A 139 23.93 7.51 -23.00
C THR A 139 23.99 7.42 -21.47
N GLU A 140 25.06 8.00 -20.89
CA GLU A 140 25.19 8.13 -19.44
C GLU A 140 24.08 9.03 -18.83
N GLY A 141 23.73 10.12 -19.51
CA GLY A 141 22.66 11.02 -19.05
C GLY A 141 21.32 10.31 -18.94
N PHE A 142 21.00 9.40 -19.85
CA PHE A 142 19.77 8.61 -19.77
C PHE A 142 19.78 7.68 -18.55
N ARG A 143 20.87 6.94 -18.32
CA ARG A 143 20.98 6.00 -17.19
C ARG A 143 21.03 6.69 -15.82
N THR A 144 21.75 7.80 -15.73
CA THR A 144 22.04 8.49 -14.45
C THR A 144 21.01 9.54 -14.09
N SER A 145 20.35 10.15 -15.08
CA SER A 145 19.31 11.16 -14.88
C SER A 145 17.91 10.61 -15.16
N LEU A 146 17.59 10.18 -16.37
CA LEU A 146 16.20 9.78 -16.72
C LEU A 146 15.76 8.51 -15.99
N LEU A 147 16.64 7.49 -15.91
CA LEU A 147 16.36 6.22 -15.22
C LEU A 147 16.93 6.16 -13.80
N ARG A 148 17.12 7.31 -13.14
CA ARG A 148 17.72 7.35 -11.80
C ARG A 148 16.87 6.60 -10.77
N GLU A 149 15.57 6.86 -10.79
CA GLU A 149 14.61 6.31 -9.85
C GLU A 149 14.02 4.99 -10.35
N ARG A 150 13.61 4.13 -9.40
CA ARG A 150 12.96 2.85 -9.74
C ARG A 150 11.64 3.08 -10.48
N ALA A 151 10.86 4.08 -10.07
CA ALA A 151 9.62 4.48 -10.73
C ALA A 151 9.84 4.89 -12.20
N ALA A 152 10.90 5.65 -12.49
CA ALA A 152 11.24 6.05 -13.85
C ALA A 152 11.72 4.85 -14.72
N LYS A 153 12.47 3.90 -14.14
CA LYS A 153 12.81 2.63 -14.82
C LYS A 153 11.57 1.85 -15.24
N ARG A 154 10.55 1.80 -14.37
CA ARG A 154 9.27 1.17 -14.68
C ARG A 154 8.52 1.95 -15.75
N SER A 155 8.46 3.28 -15.63
CA SER A 155 7.86 4.16 -16.64
C SER A 155 8.43 3.95 -18.03
N PHE A 156 9.74 3.72 -18.13
CA PHE A 156 10.39 3.36 -19.37
C PHE A 156 10.05 1.93 -19.84
N ALA A 157 10.06 0.94 -18.95
CA ALA A 157 9.83 -0.45 -19.30
C ALA A 157 8.36 -0.78 -19.67
N GLU A 158 7.40 -0.04 -19.12
CA GLU A 158 5.97 -0.37 -19.20
C GLU A 158 5.08 0.75 -19.75
N GLY A 159 5.60 1.98 -19.90
CA GLY A 159 4.81 3.14 -20.34
C GLY A 159 4.08 2.90 -21.66
N TYR A 160 4.72 2.25 -22.63
CA TYR A 160 4.11 1.92 -23.92
C TYR A 160 2.90 0.98 -23.81
N LYS A 161 2.85 0.11 -22.79
CA LYS A 161 1.71 -0.79 -22.55
C LYS A 161 0.50 -0.01 -22.05
N ILE A 162 0.73 0.89 -21.10
CA ILE A 162 -0.32 1.78 -20.55
C ILE A 162 -0.88 2.67 -21.65
N LEU A 163 -0.01 3.31 -22.44
CA LEU A 163 -0.39 4.13 -23.58
C LEU A 163 -1.12 3.32 -24.67
N GLY A 164 -0.83 2.03 -24.78
CA GLY A 164 -1.55 1.09 -25.65
C GLY A 164 -2.92 0.65 -25.11
N GLY A 165 -3.31 1.07 -23.90
CA GLY A 165 -4.55 0.70 -23.24
C GLY A 165 -4.51 -0.65 -22.52
N GLU A 166 -3.32 -1.24 -22.32
CA GLU A 166 -3.18 -2.44 -21.49
C GLU A 166 -3.33 -2.06 -20.02
N ALA A 167 -4.31 -2.67 -19.33
CA ALA A 167 -4.41 -2.58 -17.89
C ALA A 167 -3.21 -3.31 -17.25
N LEU A 168 -2.33 -2.56 -16.58
CA LEU A 168 -1.26 -3.12 -15.77
C LEU A 168 -1.86 -3.74 -14.50
N GLU A 169 -2.53 -4.88 -14.60
CA GLU A 169 -2.95 -5.62 -13.42
C GLU A 169 -1.74 -6.31 -12.76
N VAL A 170 -1.75 -6.38 -11.44
CA VAL A 170 -0.80 -7.20 -10.69
C VAL A 170 -1.06 -8.68 -10.99
N GLY A 171 -0.18 -9.28 -11.78
CA GLY A 171 -0.21 -10.70 -12.14
C GLY A 171 0.35 -11.62 -11.06
N ASP A 172 0.42 -12.92 -11.36
CA ASP A 172 0.99 -13.93 -10.46
C ASP A 172 2.46 -13.61 -10.13
N LEU A 173 2.87 -13.83 -8.88
CA LEU A 173 4.23 -13.56 -8.40
C LEU A 173 4.86 -14.82 -7.81
N SER A 174 6.15 -15.02 -8.05
CA SER A 174 6.94 -16.07 -7.39
C SER A 174 8.04 -15.42 -6.57
N PHE A 175 8.19 -15.85 -5.32
CA PHE A 175 9.17 -15.32 -4.38
C PHE A 175 9.97 -16.46 -3.76
N ASP A 176 11.28 -16.47 -4.00
CA ASP A 176 12.23 -17.34 -3.34
C ASP A 176 12.60 -16.75 -1.97
N PHE A 177 12.69 -17.58 -0.93
CA PHE A 177 13.03 -17.18 0.42
C PHE A 177 13.78 -18.29 1.16
N LEU A 178 14.57 -17.91 2.16
CA LEU A 178 15.22 -18.84 3.07
C LEU A 178 14.23 -19.28 4.16
N ASP A 179 13.96 -20.58 4.26
CA ASP A 179 13.02 -21.12 5.23
C ASP A 179 13.64 -21.35 6.62
N VAL A 180 12.89 -22.00 7.52
CA VAL A 180 13.31 -22.24 8.91
C VAL A 180 14.39 -23.31 9.05
N ASP A 181 14.65 -24.08 7.99
CA ASP A 181 15.66 -25.13 7.92
C ASP A 181 16.89 -24.67 7.09
N ASP A 182 16.97 -23.36 6.79
CA ASP A 182 18.00 -22.72 5.95
C ASP A 182 18.04 -23.22 4.50
N ASP A 183 16.92 -23.78 4.01
CA ASP A 183 16.75 -24.17 2.61
C ASP A 183 16.03 -23.08 1.81
N LEU A 184 16.30 -23.01 0.50
CA LEU A 184 15.59 -22.08 -0.40
C LEU A 184 14.25 -22.69 -0.82
N SER A 185 13.18 -22.04 -0.38
CA SER A 185 11.79 -22.37 -0.69
C SER A 185 11.17 -21.30 -1.61
N THR A 186 10.17 -21.66 -2.41
CA THR A 186 9.47 -20.72 -3.31
C THR A 186 7.99 -20.62 -2.96
N LEU A 187 7.51 -19.39 -2.76
CA LEU A 187 6.09 -19.07 -2.61
C LEU A 187 5.52 -18.58 -3.95
N HIS A 188 4.43 -19.19 -4.42
CA HIS A 188 3.73 -18.78 -5.64
C HIS A 188 2.41 -18.08 -5.30
N LEU A 189 2.35 -16.77 -5.48
CA LEU A 189 1.15 -15.95 -5.27
C LEU A 189 0.29 -15.94 -6.54
N ASN A 190 -0.96 -16.37 -6.41
CA ASN A 190 -1.90 -16.50 -7.51
C ASN A 190 -2.89 -15.33 -7.50
N PHE A 191 -2.71 -14.33 -8.37
CA PHE A 191 -3.56 -13.13 -8.46
C PHE A 191 -4.39 -13.07 -9.75
N SER A 192 -4.00 -13.83 -10.76
CA SER A 192 -4.62 -13.83 -12.08
C SER A 192 -6.02 -14.48 -12.01
N PRO A 193 -7.08 -13.81 -12.52
CA PRO A 193 -8.42 -14.35 -12.46
C PRO A 193 -8.56 -15.57 -13.38
N ARG A 194 -8.92 -16.72 -12.81
CA ARG A 194 -9.31 -17.92 -13.60
C ARG A 194 -10.76 -18.36 -13.38
N SER A 195 -11.49 -17.65 -12.53
CA SER A 195 -12.93 -17.81 -12.32
C SER A 195 -13.51 -16.50 -11.74
N PRO A 196 -14.84 -16.37 -11.61
CA PRO A 196 -15.47 -15.20 -10.97
C PRO A 196 -15.19 -15.03 -9.46
N LEU A 197 -14.45 -15.97 -8.86
CA LEU A 197 -14.03 -15.85 -7.46
C LEU A 197 -13.04 -14.68 -7.28
N PRO A 198 -12.91 -14.12 -6.06
CA PRO A 198 -11.96 -13.03 -5.81
C PRO A 198 -10.51 -13.55 -5.67
N HIS A 199 -9.59 -13.06 -6.50
CA HIS A 199 -8.15 -13.43 -6.44
C HIS A 199 -7.27 -12.31 -5.90
N ASP A 200 -7.86 -11.32 -5.25
CA ASP A 200 -7.13 -10.11 -4.84
C ASP A 200 -6.27 -10.35 -3.60
N ILE A 201 -6.51 -11.44 -2.86
CA ILE A 201 -5.88 -11.75 -1.57
C ILE A 201 -5.30 -13.17 -1.62
N ASN A 202 -4.00 -13.31 -1.39
CA ASN A 202 -3.36 -14.58 -1.04
C ASN A 202 -3.16 -14.67 0.48
N VAL A 203 -3.29 -15.87 1.04
CA VAL A 203 -3.20 -16.14 2.47
C VAL A 203 -2.13 -17.21 2.73
N ILE A 204 -1.23 -16.92 3.65
CA ILE A 204 -0.25 -17.84 4.23
C ILE A 204 -0.79 -18.27 5.59
N ILE A 205 -1.00 -19.56 5.80
CA ILE A 205 -1.45 -20.13 7.07
C ILE A 205 -0.57 -21.32 7.47
N GLY A 206 -0.41 -21.56 8.76
CA GLY A 206 0.37 -22.69 9.28
C GLY A 206 0.58 -22.57 10.78
N SER A 207 1.14 -23.61 11.40
CA SER A 207 1.38 -23.65 12.85
C SER A 207 2.35 -22.54 13.32
N ASN A 208 2.42 -22.32 14.64
CA ASN A 208 3.32 -21.32 15.21
C ASN A 208 4.77 -21.69 14.91
N GLY A 209 5.57 -20.70 14.48
CA GLY A 209 7.01 -20.90 14.25
C GLY A 209 7.40 -21.48 12.88
N VAL A 210 6.46 -21.74 11.95
CA VAL A 210 6.79 -22.21 10.58
C VAL A 210 7.40 -21.16 9.66
N GLY A 211 7.70 -19.96 10.17
CA GLY A 211 8.42 -18.91 9.42
C GLY A 211 7.57 -17.88 8.67
N LYS A 212 6.25 -17.81 8.85
CA LYS A 212 5.35 -16.87 8.14
C LYS A 212 5.83 -15.41 8.18
N SER A 213 6.03 -14.83 9.37
CA SER A 213 6.49 -13.44 9.50
C SER A 213 7.93 -13.26 9.01
N SER A 214 8.78 -14.30 9.09
CA SER A 214 10.13 -14.27 8.51
C SER A 214 10.10 -14.20 6.98
N LEU A 215 9.21 -14.97 6.34
CA LEU A 215 8.97 -14.91 4.89
C LEU A 215 8.51 -13.51 4.47
N LEU A 216 7.50 -12.95 5.15
CA LEU A 216 7.02 -11.60 4.87
C LEU A 216 8.13 -10.55 5.01
N ARG A 217 8.95 -10.67 6.07
CA ARG A 217 10.08 -9.79 6.30
C ARG A 217 11.10 -9.89 5.17
N GLN A 218 11.45 -11.09 4.72
CA GLN A 218 12.37 -11.27 3.58
C GLN A 218 11.82 -10.61 2.32
N MET A 219 10.52 -10.80 2.01
CA MET A 219 9.86 -10.16 0.88
C MET A 219 9.94 -8.64 0.92
N ILE A 220 9.68 -8.04 2.08
CA ILE A 220 9.79 -6.59 2.30
C ILE A 220 11.23 -6.10 2.11
N ARG A 221 12.21 -6.81 2.69
CA ARG A 221 13.63 -6.44 2.57
C ARG A 221 14.13 -6.52 1.13
N THR A 222 13.79 -7.59 0.41
CA THR A 222 14.09 -7.75 -1.02
C THR A 222 13.43 -6.63 -1.83
N TRP A 223 12.19 -6.26 -1.50
CA TRP A 223 11.52 -5.15 -2.17
C TRP A 223 12.26 -3.82 -1.97
N ILE A 224 12.73 -3.53 -0.75
CA ILE A 224 13.43 -2.27 -0.44
C ILE A 224 14.83 -2.22 -1.09
N GLN A 225 15.60 -3.31 -1.03
CA GLN A 225 16.99 -3.37 -1.47
C GLN A 225 17.15 -3.27 -3.01
N PRO A 226 17.78 -2.20 -3.56
CA PRO A 226 18.02 -2.02 -5.00
C PRO A 226 18.78 -3.16 -5.69
N ASP A 227 19.73 -3.79 -4.99
CA ASP A 227 20.49 -4.91 -5.53
C ASP A 227 19.86 -6.25 -5.13
N GLU A 228 19.12 -6.87 -6.07
CA GLU A 228 18.45 -8.16 -5.87
C GLU A 228 19.42 -9.31 -5.57
N ARG A 229 20.74 -9.12 -5.79
CA ARG A 229 21.79 -10.11 -5.49
C ARG A 229 22.62 -9.73 -4.27
N HIS A 230 22.17 -8.77 -3.47
CA HIS A 230 22.88 -8.35 -2.28
C HIS A 230 23.05 -9.54 -1.30
N PRO A 231 24.25 -9.79 -0.75
CA PRO A 231 24.50 -10.94 0.12
C PRO A 231 23.56 -11.05 1.33
N ASP A 232 23.19 -9.93 1.95
CA ASP A 232 22.28 -9.87 3.11
C ASP A 232 20.82 -10.27 2.81
N LEU A 233 20.47 -10.53 1.54
CA LEU A 233 19.19 -11.11 1.14
C LEU A 233 19.22 -12.64 1.14
N GLU A 234 20.39 -13.27 1.28
CA GLU A 234 20.54 -14.73 1.45
C GLU A 234 19.83 -15.57 0.37
N GLY A 235 19.78 -15.04 -0.85
CA GLY A 235 19.13 -15.68 -2.00
C GLY A 235 17.64 -15.33 -2.18
N ALA A 236 17.03 -14.62 -1.22
CA ALA A 236 15.64 -14.21 -1.30
C ALA A 236 15.41 -13.19 -2.42
N ARG A 237 14.51 -13.52 -3.37
CA ARG A 237 14.31 -12.74 -4.59
C ARG A 237 12.94 -12.97 -5.20
N PHE A 238 12.47 -12.01 -5.99
CA PHE A 238 11.37 -12.24 -6.91
C PHE A 238 11.92 -12.85 -8.21
N ASP A 239 11.27 -13.88 -8.75
CA ASP A 239 11.69 -14.54 -10.01
C ASP A 239 11.62 -13.56 -11.19
N THR A 240 10.54 -12.80 -11.25
CA THR A 240 10.39 -11.66 -12.14
C THR A 240 10.15 -10.40 -11.32
N ARG A 241 10.68 -9.27 -11.79
CA ARG A 241 10.48 -8.01 -11.09
C ARG A 241 8.98 -7.71 -11.02
N PRO A 242 8.40 -7.59 -9.82
CA PRO A 242 6.96 -7.52 -9.68
C PRO A 242 6.44 -6.17 -10.19
N ASN A 243 5.30 -6.21 -10.89
CA ASN A 243 4.62 -5.03 -11.42
C ASN A 243 3.86 -4.27 -10.31
N LEU A 244 4.60 -3.81 -9.30
CA LEU A 244 4.07 -3.14 -8.12
C LEU A 244 4.54 -1.68 -8.07
N SER A 245 3.66 -0.77 -7.67
CA SER A 245 4.04 0.63 -7.40
C SER A 245 4.60 0.79 -5.99
N GLN A 246 4.08 0.02 -5.05
CA GLN A 246 4.34 0.18 -3.63
C GLN A 246 4.06 -1.14 -2.89
N LEU A 247 4.76 -1.30 -1.76
CA LEU A 247 4.44 -2.29 -0.75
C LEU A 247 3.96 -1.59 0.54
N VAL A 248 2.79 -1.97 1.03
CA VAL A 248 2.23 -1.46 2.29
C VAL A 248 2.20 -2.61 3.30
N ALA A 249 3.03 -2.55 4.34
CA ALA A 249 3.08 -3.58 5.38
C ALA A 249 2.32 -3.15 6.63
N VAL A 250 1.51 -4.04 7.17
CA VAL A 250 0.74 -3.84 8.40
C VAL A 250 1.04 -4.99 9.35
N SER A 251 1.60 -4.69 10.53
CA SER A 251 1.75 -5.65 11.62
C SER A 251 1.64 -4.95 12.96
N TYR A 252 0.69 -5.39 13.76
CA TYR A 252 0.55 -4.95 15.15
C TYR A 252 1.07 -5.99 16.14
N SER A 253 1.87 -6.96 15.69
CA SER A 253 2.63 -7.80 16.60
C SER A 253 3.72 -6.96 17.28
N PRO A 254 3.81 -6.95 18.63
CA PRO A 254 4.86 -6.21 19.33
C PRO A 254 6.27 -6.81 19.12
N PHE A 255 6.34 -8.03 18.58
CA PHE A 255 7.57 -8.76 18.31
C PHE A 255 8.05 -8.63 16.88
N GLU A 256 7.27 -7.99 16.00
CA GLU A 256 7.61 -7.93 14.58
C GLU A 256 8.80 -7.01 14.28
N ARG A 257 9.63 -7.44 13.34
CA ARG A 257 10.90 -6.83 12.93
C ARG A 257 10.92 -6.31 11.48
N PHE A 258 9.78 -6.02 10.86
CA PHE A 258 9.74 -5.36 9.55
C PHE A 258 10.49 -4.02 9.63
N PRO A 259 11.16 -3.61 8.54
CA PRO A 259 11.65 -2.24 8.40
C PRO A 259 10.50 -1.26 8.67
N VAL A 260 10.69 -0.23 9.49
CA VAL A 260 9.58 0.69 9.81
C VAL A 260 9.42 1.83 8.80
N ASP A 261 10.38 1.98 7.89
CA ASP A 261 10.35 2.85 6.72
C ASP A 261 11.35 2.35 5.67
N ALA A 262 11.37 2.99 4.49
CA ALA A 262 12.21 2.58 3.35
C ALA A 262 13.72 2.75 3.60
N ASP A 263 14.13 3.49 4.64
CA ASP A 263 15.54 3.64 5.02
C ASP A 263 15.96 2.67 6.13
N ASP A 264 15.03 1.94 6.72
CA ASP A 264 15.26 1.01 7.83
C ASP A 264 15.74 -0.37 7.36
N GLU A 265 16.32 -0.46 6.16
CA GLU A 265 16.97 -1.67 5.66
C GLU A 265 18.49 -1.59 5.90
N PRO A 266 19.07 -2.45 6.77
CA PRO A 266 20.48 -2.38 7.15
C PRO A 266 21.47 -2.50 5.99
N SER A 267 21.09 -3.21 4.93
CA SER A 267 21.95 -3.41 3.75
C SER A 267 22.01 -2.22 2.79
N LEU A 268 21.28 -1.13 3.06
CA LEU A 268 21.33 0.08 2.25
C LEU A 268 22.64 0.85 2.47
N SER A 269 23.40 1.03 1.38
CA SER A 269 24.61 1.88 1.41
C SER A 269 24.32 3.38 1.50
N LYS A 270 23.12 3.80 1.05
CA LYS A 270 22.64 5.19 1.06
C LYS A 270 21.12 5.20 1.22
N PRO A 271 20.54 6.26 1.82
CA PRO A 271 19.09 6.43 1.86
C PRO A 271 18.48 6.38 0.47
N LEU A 272 17.32 5.74 0.35
CA LEU A 272 16.56 5.74 -0.90
C LEU A 272 16.03 7.15 -1.18
N LYS A 273 15.82 7.49 -2.45
CA LYS A 273 15.28 8.81 -2.81
C LYS A 273 13.75 8.77 -2.83
N ASP A 274 13.21 7.73 -3.44
CA ASP A 274 11.80 7.39 -3.35
C ASP A 274 11.50 6.72 -1.99
N LYS A 275 10.74 7.43 -1.14
CA LYS A 275 10.30 6.95 0.18
C LYS A 275 8.95 6.26 0.12
N ASP A 276 8.22 6.41 -0.99
CA ASP A 276 6.85 5.94 -1.09
C ASP A 276 6.76 4.50 -1.58
N ILE A 277 7.87 3.92 -2.05
CA ILE A 277 7.90 2.50 -2.44
C ILE A 277 7.48 1.56 -1.30
N TYR A 278 7.65 1.97 -0.05
CA TYR A 278 7.35 1.15 1.11
C TYR A 278 6.79 1.97 2.27
N ARG A 279 5.67 1.52 2.82
CA ARG A 279 5.03 2.11 4.01
C ARG A 279 4.73 1.02 5.03
N PHE A 280 5.08 1.26 6.29
CA PHE A 280 4.82 0.35 7.40
C PHE A 280 3.86 0.96 8.41
N PHE A 281 2.90 0.16 8.88
CA PHE A 281 1.99 0.50 9.97
C PHE A 281 2.03 -0.58 11.05
N GLY A 282 2.33 -0.17 12.28
CA GLY A 282 2.42 -1.06 13.42
C GLY A 282 2.63 -0.33 14.73
N PHE A 283 3.05 -1.05 15.77
CA PHE A 283 3.44 -0.44 17.04
C PHE A 283 4.86 0.16 17.02
N ARG A 284 5.69 -0.22 16.03
CA ARG A 284 7.03 0.33 15.84
C ARG A 284 6.99 1.52 14.88
N GLY A 285 7.68 2.59 15.23
CA GLY A 285 7.85 3.73 14.32
C GLY A 285 8.75 4.83 14.86
N ARG A 286 8.96 5.85 14.03
CA ARG A 286 9.65 7.10 14.38
C ARG A 286 8.59 8.16 14.65
N LEU A 287 8.41 8.56 15.89
CA LEU A 287 7.53 9.68 16.25
C LEU A 287 8.40 10.95 16.33
N PRO A 288 8.32 11.87 15.35
CA PRO A 288 9.09 13.11 15.42
C PRO A 288 8.74 13.87 16.71
N SER A 289 9.75 14.42 17.36
CA SER A 289 9.54 15.29 18.53
C SER A 289 8.79 16.55 18.07
N GLN A 290 7.56 16.73 18.54
CA GLN A 290 6.74 17.92 18.22
C GLN A 290 7.43 19.25 18.60
N LYS A 291 8.37 19.24 19.55
CA LYS A 291 9.13 20.43 19.99
C LYS A 291 10.37 20.76 19.16
N THR A 292 10.99 19.78 18.52
CA THR A 292 12.33 19.96 17.88
C THR A 292 12.39 19.51 16.42
N GLY A 293 11.37 18.84 15.91
CA GLY A 293 11.31 18.30 14.56
C GLY A 293 12.33 17.19 14.26
N ARG A 294 13.22 16.84 15.20
CA ARG A 294 14.21 15.77 15.03
C ARG A 294 13.50 14.41 15.02
N GLN A 295 13.90 13.56 14.07
CA GLN A 295 13.48 12.16 14.03
C GLN A 295 13.92 11.45 15.31
N SER A 296 12.97 10.80 15.98
CA SER A 296 13.25 9.99 17.16
C SER A 296 13.88 8.66 16.77
N SER A 297 14.49 7.98 17.75
CA SER A 297 14.79 6.55 17.62
C SER A 297 13.50 5.74 17.38
N ILE A 298 13.63 4.58 16.74
CA ILE A 298 12.52 3.61 16.63
C ILE A 298 12.14 3.16 18.04
N ARG A 299 10.83 3.16 18.32
CA ARG A 299 10.29 2.66 19.60
C ARG A 299 8.98 1.91 19.37
N ASN A 300 8.69 0.98 20.25
CA ASN A 300 7.36 0.39 20.42
C ASN A 300 6.50 1.38 21.20
N SER A 301 5.36 1.81 20.64
CA SER A 301 4.44 2.73 21.31
C SER A 301 3.01 2.61 20.78
N LEU A 302 2.05 2.69 21.70
CA LEU A 302 0.61 2.78 21.39
C LEU A 302 0.22 4.12 20.75
N ALA A 303 1.11 5.12 20.76
CA ALA A 303 0.90 6.40 20.07
C ALA A 303 1.21 6.31 18.57
N VAL A 304 2.07 5.37 18.13
CA VAL A 304 2.40 5.22 16.70
C VAL A 304 1.17 4.91 15.84
N PRO A 305 0.30 3.93 16.20
CA PRO A 305 -0.91 3.65 15.43
C PRO A 305 -1.83 4.87 15.30
N LYS A 306 -2.00 5.63 16.40
CA LYS A 306 -2.84 6.83 16.46
C LYS A 306 -2.31 7.93 15.54
N ALA A 307 -1.03 8.26 15.69
CA ALA A 307 -0.38 9.29 14.90
C ALA A 307 -0.39 8.97 13.40
N ASN A 308 -0.19 7.70 13.04
CA ASN A 308 -0.27 7.24 11.67
C ASN A 308 -1.70 7.36 11.13
N ALA A 309 -2.71 6.99 11.91
CA ALA A 309 -4.10 7.13 11.48
C ALA A 309 -4.49 8.59 11.21
N CYS A 310 -4.07 9.55 12.05
CA CYS A 310 -4.29 10.97 11.80
C CYS A 310 -3.64 11.42 10.48
N ARG A 311 -2.37 11.06 10.28
CA ARG A 311 -1.63 11.41 9.05
C ARG A 311 -2.29 10.83 7.82
N SER A 312 -2.69 9.56 7.89
CA SER A 312 -3.34 8.87 6.78
C SER A 312 -4.71 9.44 6.46
N LEU A 313 -5.50 9.83 7.48
CA LEU A 313 -6.79 10.50 7.26
C LEU A 313 -6.62 11.87 6.59
N ILE A 314 -5.66 12.69 7.07
CA ILE A 314 -5.33 13.98 6.43
C ILE A 314 -4.79 13.76 5.01
N GLN A 315 -3.99 12.70 4.79
CA GLN A 315 -3.50 12.33 3.46
C GLN A 315 -4.62 11.95 2.51
N CYS A 316 -5.67 11.26 2.97
CA CYS A 316 -6.86 11.00 2.15
C CYS A 316 -7.47 12.30 1.62
N LEU A 317 -7.59 13.33 2.46
CA LEU A 317 -8.10 14.64 2.04
C LEU A 317 -7.15 15.33 1.05
N ALA A 318 -5.85 15.31 1.33
CA ALA A 318 -4.85 15.89 0.45
C ALA A 318 -4.85 15.22 -0.94
N ASP A 319 -4.93 13.90 -0.98
CA ASP A 319 -4.97 13.12 -2.22
C ASP A 319 -6.29 13.34 -2.97
N ASP A 320 -7.44 13.37 -2.30
CA ASP A 320 -8.73 13.62 -2.94
C ASP A 320 -8.80 15.02 -3.57
N ARG A 321 -8.13 16.01 -2.96
CA ARG A 321 -8.00 17.35 -3.53
C ARG A 321 -7.02 17.38 -4.71
N ARG A 322 -5.87 16.74 -4.56
CA ARG A 322 -4.81 16.76 -5.58
C ARG A 322 -5.19 15.98 -6.83
N PHE A 323 -5.92 14.87 -6.65
CA PHE A 323 -6.26 13.94 -7.72
C PHE A 323 -7.75 13.91 -8.03
N GLY A 324 -8.54 14.89 -7.56
CA GLY A 324 -10.02 14.91 -7.63
C GLY A 324 -10.64 14.58 -8.99
N THR A 325 -9.93 14.91 -10.07
CA THR A 325 -10.32 14.66 -11.47
C THR A 325 -10.02 13.23 -11.95
N ILE A 326 -9.08 12.55 -11.30
CA ILE A 326 -8.65 11.18 -11.63
C ILE A 326 -9.42 10.22 -10.72
N LYS A 327 -10.55 9.72 -11.19
CA LYS A 327 -11.49 8.89 -10.40
C LYS A 327 -10.85 7.69 -9.70
N ALA A 328 -9.76 7.15 -10.24
CA ALA A 328 -9.08 5.99 -9.67
C ALA A 328 -8.04 6.31 -8.60
N TRP A 329 -7.70 7.59 -8.43
CA TRP A 329 -6.77 8.11 -7.44
C TRP A 329 -7.48 8.97 -6.38
N ALA A 330 -8.56 9.65 -6.78
CA ALA A 330 -9.51 10.32 -5.89
C ALA A 330 -10.58 9.37 -5.33
N ASN A 331 -11.33 9.88 -4.37
CA ASN A 331 -12.39 9.20 -3.61
C ASN A 331 -11.89 8.33 -2.47
N LYS A 332 -10.71 8.62 -1.90
CA LYS A 332 -10.22 8.00 -0.67
C LYS A 332 -11.17 8.22 0.49
N LEU A 333 -11.68 9.43 0.68
CA LEU A 333 -12.63 9.74 1.75
C LEU A 333 -14.01 9.10 1.50
N THR A 334 -14.51 9.14 0.26
CA THR A 334 -15.75 8.42 -0.12
C THR A 334 -15.59 6.91 0.10
N THR A 335 -14.44 6.35 -0.26
CA THR A 335 -14.13 4.94 -0.04
C THR A 335 -14.02 4.64 1.44
N LEU A 336 -13.38 5.51 2.23
CA LEU A 336 -13.29 5.39 3.69
C LEU A 336 -14.69 5.36 4.32
N GLN A 337 -15.56 6.31 3.98
CA GLN A 337 -16.94 6.36 4.46
C GLN A 337 -17.71 5.09 4.07
N ARG A 338 -17.61 4.65 2.82
CA ARG A 338 -18.28 3.42 2.34
C ARG A 338 -17.79 2.16 3.05
N VAL A 339 -16.47 2.02 3.15
CA VAL A 339 -15.79 0.84 3.70
C VAL A 339 -16.03 0.77 5.20
N LEU A 340 -15.73 1.84 5.94
CA LEU A 340 -15.91 1.87 7.40
C LEU A 340 -17.37 1.94 7.82
N GLY A 341 -18.22 2.61 7.03
CA GLY A 341 -19.67 2.71 7.26
C GLY A 341 -20.38 1.35 7.21
N SER A 342 -19.76 0.34 6.60
CA SER A 342 -20.25 -1.04 6.65
C SER A 342 -20.12 -1.69 8.04
N GLY A 343 -19.25 -1.15 8.92
CA GLY A 343 -18.96 -1.71 10.24
C GLY A 343 -19.45 -0.93 11.42
N ILE A 344 -19.43 0.39 11.30
CA ILE A 344 -19.93 1.31 12.31
C ILE A 344 -20.76 2.38 11.63
N ALA A 345 -21.86 2.76 12.26
CA ALA A 345 -22.57 3.96 11.87
C ALA A 345 -21.83 5.17 12.45
N PHE A 346 -21.29 6.02 11.60
CA PHE A 346 -20.71 7.31 11.94
C PHE A 346 -21.04 8.30 10.82
N ASP A 347 -21.10 9.58 11.17
CA ASP A 347 -21.34 10.65 10.21
C ASP A 347 -20.00 11.15 9.64
N VAL A 348 -19.01 11.36 10.51
CA VAL A 348 -17.72 11.94 10.14
C VAL A 348 -16.54 11.38 10.94
N ALA A 349 -15.39 11.27 10.29
CA ALA A 349 -14.11 11.03 10.93
C ALA A 349 -13.38 12.37 11.09
N ALA A 350 -12.87 12.65 12.27
CA ALA A 350 -12.26 13.93 12.61
C ALA A 350 -10.93 13.75 13.35
N VAL A 351 -10.13 14.82 13.34
CA VAL A 351 -8.86 14.88 14.07
C VAL A 351 -8.87 16.03 15.07
N LYS A 352 -8.35 15.78 16.28
CA LYS A 352 -8.29 16.78 17.36
C LYS A 352 -7.17 17.79 17.12
N LEU A 353 -7.42 19.07 17.37
CA LEU A 353 -6.37 20.11 17.36
C LEU A 353 -5.63 20.18 18.70
N GLN A 354 -4.37 20.61 18.63
CA GLN A 354 -3.59 20.97 19.81
C GLN A 354 -4.25 22.15 20.54
N ALA A 355 -4.27 22.10 21.87
CA ALA A 355 -4.85 23.15 22.70
C ALA A 355 -4.29 24.54 22.34
N GLY A 356 -5.18 25.52 22.19
CA GLY A 356 -4.83 26.91 21.83
C GLY A 356 -4.54 27.13 20.34
N THR A 357 -4.78 26.14 19.47
CA THR A 357 -4.74 26.33 18.02
C THR A 357 -5.98 27.07 17.56
N ASP A 358 -5.79 28.16 16.80
CA ASP A 358 -6.87 28.87 16.14
C ASP A 358 -7.29 28.14 14.85
N ILE A 359 -8.59 27.86 14.70
CA ILE A 359 -9.14 27.18 13.54
C ILE A 359 -9.07 28.05 12.28
N GLU A 360 -9.12 29.38 12.43
CA GLU A 360 -9.02 30.33 11.31
C GLU A 360 -7.65 30.25 10.63
N GLU A 361 -6.60 29.82 11.34
CA GLU A 361 -5.30 29.57 10.73
C GLU A 361 -5.36 28.37 9.78
N ILE A 362 -6.12 27.33 10.14
CA ILE A 362 -6.24 26.07 9.39
C ILE A 362 -7.22 26.21 8.22
N VAL A 363 -8.25 27.04 8.38
CA VAL A 363 -9.28 27.28 7.37
C VAL A 363 -9.28 28.77 7.00
N PRO A 364 -8.26 29.23 6.24
CA PRO A 364 -8.04 30.66 5.99
C PRO A 364 -9.08 31.30 5.06
N GLU A 365 -9.74 30.50 4.22
CA GLU A 365 -10.73 30.97 3.24
C GLU A 365 -12.02 30.15 3.36
N ASP A 366 -12.97 30.63 4.17
CA ASP A 366 -14.35 30.13 4.18
C ASP A 366 -15.34 31.30 3.94
N PRO A 367 -15.45 31.78 2.68
CA PRO A 367 -16.28 32.94 2.36
C PRO A 367 -17.78 32.71 2.59
N PHE A 368 -18.22 31.45 2.73
CA PHE A 368 -19.62 31.08 2.91
C PHE A 368 -19.94 30.57 4.33
N GLY A 369 -18.93 30.39 5.19
CA GLY A 369 -19.12 29.86 6.56
C GLY A 369 -19.63 28.42 6.56
N GLU A 370 -19.27 27.64 5.54
CA GLU A 370 -19.76 26.27 5.36
C GLU A 370 -18.99 25.28 6.23
N PHE A 371 -17.76 25.60 6.61
CA PHE A 371 -16.96 24.72 7.46
C PHE A 371 -17.38 24.85 8.93
N GLN A 372 -17.71 23.71 9.54
CA GLN A 372 -18.03 23.64 10.96
C GLN A 372 -17.07 22.69 11.66
N ALA A 373 -16.21 23.23 12.52
CA ALA A 373 -15.46 22.42 13.47
C ALA A 373 -16.41 21.81 14.51
N ILE A 374 -16.02 20.65 15.04
CA ILE A 374 -16.79 19.99 16.11
C ILE A 374 -16.14 20.35 17.44
N GLU A 375 -16.88 21.06 18.29
CA GLU A 375 -16.49 21.32 19.66
C GLU A 375 -17.09 20.26 20.59
N TRP A 376 -16.25 19.56 21.34
CA TRP A 376 -16.69 18.51 22.25
C TRP A 376 -15.94 18.59 23.59
N ALA A 377 -16.69 18.51 24.70
CA ALA A 377 -16.16 18.42 26.05
C ALA A 377 -16.75 17.22 26.77
N GLU A 378 -15.94 16.48 27.53
CA GLU A 378 -16.45 15.40 28.38
C GLU A 378 -16.91 15.96 29.74
N GLY A 379 -18.20 16.27 29.86
CA GLY A 379 -18.78 16.84 31.09
C GLY A 379 -18.75 18.38 31.12
N ASP A 380 -18.60 18.96 32.31
CA ASP A 380 -18.59 20.42 32.53
C ASP A 380 -17.16 21.00 32.37
N ASP A 381 -16.42 20.61 31.33
CA ASP A 381 -15.08 21.15 31.08
C ASP A 381 -15.20 22.58 30.50
N ASP A 382 -14.42 23.53 31.05
CA ASP A 382 -14.52 24.96 30.70
C ASP A 382 -13.90 25.29 29.32
N GLN A 383 -13.15 24.36 28.72
CA GLN A 383 -12.59 24.49 27.38
C GLN A 383 -12.90 23.23 26.56
N PRO A 384 -13.77 23.31 25.53
CA PRO A 384 -14.03 22.17 24.67
C PRO A 384 -12.81 21.86 23.80
N ASP A 385 -12.62 20.57 23.53
CA ASP A 385 -11.69 20.13 22.50
C ASP A 385 -12.27 20.46 21.12
N VAL A 386 -11.39 20.90 20.21
CA VAL A 386 -11.76 21.25 18.84
C VAL A 386 -11.32 20.15 17.89
N TYR A 387 -12.26 19.63 17.12
CA TYR A 387 -12.05 18.59 16.12
C TYR A 387 -12.31 19.13 14.72
N VAL A 388 -11.40 18.82 13.79
CA VAL A 388 -11.52 19.13 12.37
C VAL A 388 -12.13 17.93 11.66
N PRO A 389 -13.38 18.01 11.18
CA PRO A 389 -13.97 16.96 10.35
C PRO A 389 -13.23 16.81 9.03
N ILE A 390 -12.93 15.57 8.65
CA ILE A 390 -12.24 15.23 7.40
C ILE A 390 -13.24 14.55 6.46
N GLU A 391 -13.80 15.35 5.54
CA GLU A 391 -14.90 14.95 4.67
C GLU A 391 -14.62 15.26 3.19
N THR A 392 -15.38 14.61 2.32
CA THR A 392 -15.32 14.84 0.88
C THR A 392 -15.76 16.26 0.54
N GLY A 393 -15.16 16.84 -0.50
CA GLY A 393 -15.53 18.18 -0.99
C GLY A 393 -15.00 19.35 -0.16
N ASN A 394 -14.32 19.12 0.97
CA ASN A 394 -13.67 20.19 1.71
C ASN A 394 -12.44 20.71 0.95
N THR A 395 -12.51 21.94 0.46
CA THR A 395 -11.42 22.62 -0.26
C THR A 395 -10.71 23.68 0.58
N THR A 396 -11.22 23.98 1.77
CA THR A 396 -10.81 25.15 2.56
C THR A 396 -9.74 24.83 3.59
N ILE A 397 -9.64 23.58 4.05
CA ILE A 397 -8.62 23.14 5.03
C ILE A 397 -7.21 23.18 4.43
N ASP A 398 -6.27 23.90 5.06
CA ASP A 398 -4.84 23.73 4.79
C ASP A 398 -4.33 22.43 5.44
N THR A 399 -4.13 21.39 4.63
CA THR A 399 -3.70 20.06 5.10
C THR A 399 -2.29 20.05 5.69
N ASP A 400 -1.38 20.89 5.17
CA ASP A 400 0.00 20.96 5.65
C ASP A 400 0.07 21.62 7.03
N LEU A 401 -0.72 22.68 7.23
CA LEU A 401 -0.82 23.34 8.53
C LEU A 401 -1.59 22.48 9.53
N LEU A 402 -2.70 21.86 9.13
CA LEU A 402 -3.45 20.92 9.96
C LEU A 402 -2.54 19.83 10.51
N LEU A 403 -1.69 19.24 9.66
CA LEU A 403 -0.75 18.18 10.07
C LEU A 403 0.25 18.65 11.13
N ARG A 404 0.58 19.95 11.18
CA ARG A 404 1.48 20.53 12.20
C ARG A 404 0.75 20.85 13.52
N ARG A 405 -0.55 21.11 13.46
CA ARG A 405 -1.38 21.55 14.59
C ARG A 405 -2.30 20.47 15.17
N VAL A 406 -2.37 19.30 14.56
CA VAL A 406 -3.14 18.16 15.06
C VAL A 406 -2.50 17.54 16.32
N ASP A 407 -3.34 17.12 17.25
CA ASP A 407 -2.94 16.24 18.36
C ASP A 407 -2.86 14.78 17.86
N LEU A 408 -1.65 14.38 17.50
CA LEU A 408 -1.37 13.02 17.02
C LEU A 408 -1.54 11.94 18.11
N GLU A 409 -1.56 12.31 19.39
CA GLU A 409 -1.73 11.35 20.49
C GLU A 409 -3.19 11.01 20.77
N ASP A 410 -4.14 11.83 20.30
CA ASP A 410 -5.57 11.55 20.36
C ASP A 410 -5.94 10.43 19.36
N GLY A 411 -5.47 10.58 18.12
CA GLY A 411 -5.79 9.69 17.01
C GLY A 411 -6.96 10.20 16.17
N VAL A 412 -7.64 9.28 15.48
CA VAL A 412 -8.85 9.58 14.71
C VAL A 412 -10.06 9.33 15.59
N THR A 413 -10.97 10.30 15.64
CA THR A 413 -12.24 10.22 16.37
C THR A 413 -13.39 10.20 15.38
N PHE A 414 -14.30 9.23 15.54
CA PHE A 414 -15.50 9.10 14.72
C PHE A 414 -16.68 9.69 15.46
N PHE A 415 -17.47 10.54 14.81
CA PHE A 415 -18.64 11.18 15.40
C PHE A 415 -19.92 10.63 14.81
N LYS A 416 -20.96 10.54 15.63
CA LYS A 416 -22.33 10.24 15.22
C LYS A 416 -23.30 11.11 16.01
N ASP A 417 -24.24 11.75 15.34
CA ASP A 417 -25.24 12.65 15.95
C ASP A 417 -24.58 13.74 16.83
N GLY A 418 -23.37 14.17 16.45
CA GLY A 418 -22.57 15.16 17.20
C GLY A 418 -21.76 14.62 18.38
N GLU A 419 -21.87 13.33 18.72
CA GLU A 419 -21.14 12.70 19.83
C GLU A 419 -20.01 11.77 19.35
N PRO A 420 -18.85 11.72 20.05
CA PRO A 420 -17.77 10.82 19.70
C PRO A 420 -18.13 9.36 20.02
N LEU A 421 -17.90 8.48 19.06
CA LEU A 421 -18.15 7.04 19.21
C LEU A 421 -17.16 6.40 20.19
N LYS A 422 -17.71 5.71 21.19
CA LYS A 422 -16.93 4.91 22.14
C LYS A 422 -16.56 3.56 21.51
N LEU A 423 -15.37 3.51 20.93
CA LEU A 423 -14.81 2.29 20.33
C LEU A 423 -13.92 1.52 21.32
N SER A 424 -14.00 0.18 21.30
CA SER A 424 -13.03 -0.66 22.01
C SER A 424 -11.62 -0.50 21.43
N SER A 425 -10.59 -0.90 22.18
CA SER A 425 -9.21 -0.84 21.69
C SER A 425 -9.01 -1.64 20.40
N GLY A 426 -9.59 -2.84 20.32
CA GLY A 426 -9.55 -3.69 19.11
C GLY A 426 -10.29 -3.06 17.93
N GLN A 427 -11.47 -2.48 18.15
CA GLN A 427 -12.21 -1.75 17.10
C GLN A 427 -11.41 -0.53 16.61
N ARG A 428 -10.85 0.25 17.52
CA ARG A 428 -10.05 1.43 17.15
C ARG A 428 -8.83 1.05 16.32
N LEU A 429 -8.10 0.01 16.72
CA LEU A 429 -6.96 -0.49 15.96
C LEU A 429 -7.36 -0.99 14.58
N PHE A 430 -8.48 -1.71 14.50
CA PHE A 430 -9.11 -2.13 13.26
C PHE A 430 -9.36 -0.95 12.31
N PHE A 431 -10.00 0.11 12.79
CA PHE A 431 -10.24 1.32 11.99
C PHE A 431 -8.95 1.98 11.54
N TYR A 432 -7.95 2.04 12.40
CA TYR A 432 -6.65 2.59 12.04
C TYR A 432 -5.97 1.81 10.93
N ILE A 433 -6.07 0.48 10.89
CA ILE A 433 -5.55 -0.31 9.76
C ILE A 433 -6.16 0.17 8.45
N VAL A 434 -7.49 0.28 8.40
CA VAL A 434 -8.21 0.66 7.17
C VAL A 434 -7.87 2.09 6.76
N VAL A 435 -7.90 3.04 7.69
CA VAL A 435 -7.52 4.43 7.44
C VAL A 435 -6.09 4.53 6.93
N ASN A 436 -5.16 3.77 7.55
CA ASN A 436 -3.76 3.76 7.16
C ASN A 436 -3.53 3.20 5.75
N VAL A 437 -4.14 2.05 5.44
CA VAL A 437 -4.06 1.48 4.09
C VAL A 437 -4.62 2.47 3.07
N LEU A 438 -5.82 3.03 3.29
CA LEU A 438 -6.42 4.00 2.37
C LEU A 438 -5.57 5.27 2.19
N GLY A 439 -5.00 5.79 3.28
CA GLY A 439 -4.20 7.01 3.25
C GLY A 439 -2.98 6.90 2.34
N VAL A 440 -2.38 5.71 2.20
CA VAL A 440 -1.15 5.55 1.39
C VAL A 440 -1.32 4.74 0.11
N ILE A 441 -2.38 3.93 0.00
CA ILE A 441 -2.53 3.03 -1.14
C ILE A 441 -2.53 3.80 -2.47
N ARG A 442 -1.83 3.21 -3.44
CA ARG A 442 -1.77 3.64 -4.83
C ARG A 442 -2.24 2.51 -5.74
N ARG A 443 -2.41 2.79 -7.04
CA ARG A 443 -2.68 1.73 -8.00
C ARG A 443 -1.58 0.67 -7.99
N ASN A 444 -1.94 -0.60 -8.12
CA ASN A 444 -0.98 -1.71 -8.18
C ASN A 444 -0.07 -1.82 -6.94
N SER A 445 -0.61 -1.56 -5.74
CA SER A 445 0.09 -1.80 -4.48
C SER A 445 -0.02 -3.25 -4.05
N LEU A 446 0.97 -3.76 -3.31
CA LEU A 446 0.87 -5.00 -2.55
C LEU A 446 0.71 -4.69 -1.06
N VAL A 447 -0.44 -5.02 -0.48
CA VAL A 447 -0.70 -4.87 0.95
C VAL A 447 -0.33 -6.16 1.67
N ILE A 448 0.70 -6.11 2.51
CA ILE A 448 1.13 -7.23 3.36
C ILE A 448 0.53 -7.03 4.75
N VAL A 449 -0.17 -8.04 5.27
CA VAL A 449 -0.79 -7.98 6.59
C VAL A 449 -0.37 -9.20 7.40
N ASP A 450 0.24 -8.97 8.55
CA ASP A 450 0.76 -10.01 9.43
C ASP A 450 -0.11 -10.10 10.70
N GLU A 451 -0.64 -11.30 10.92
CA GLU A 451 -1.51 -11.70 12.04
C GLU A 451 -2.61 -10.68 12.36
N PRO A 452 -3.52 -10.37 11.40
CA PRO A 452 -4.61 -9.42 11.62
C PRO A 452 -5.52 -9.83 12.79
N GLU A 453 -5.62 -11.12 13.10
CA GLU A 453 -6.45 -11.69 14.17
C GLU A 453 -6.00 -11.35 15.60
N LEU A 454 -4.74 -10.95 15.84
CA LEU A 454 -4.18 -10.79 17.20
C LEU A 454 -5.02 -9.88 18.13
N PHE A 455 -5.79 -8.96 17.56
CA PHE A 455 -6.61 -8.00 18.31
C PHE A 455 -8.04 -7.87 17.77
N LEU A 456 -8.46 -8.78 16.89
CA LEU A 456 -9.77 -8.74 16.25
C LEU A 456 -10.66 -9.86 16.79
N HIS A 457 -11.91 -9.50 17.09
CA HIS A 457 -12.95 -10.51 17.24
C HIS A 457 -13.19 -11.16 15.87
N PRO A 458 -13.51 -12.47 15.75
CA PRO A 458 -13.70 -13.14 14.46
C PRO A 458 -14.67 -12.43 13.51
N THR A 459 -15.71 -11.79 14.03
CA THR A 459 -16.64 -10.96 13.24
C THR A 459 -15.95 -9.76 12.58
N LEU A 460 -15.02 -9.11 13.29
CA LEU A 460 -14.24 -7.99 12.75
C LEU A 460 -13.18 -8.47 11.75
N GLU A 461 -12.68 -9.69 11.87
CA GLU A 461 -11.77 -10.29 10.86
C GLU A 461 -12.46 -10.47 9.51
N ILE A 462 -13.66 -11.07 9.51
CA ILE A 462 -14.47 -11.23 8.29
C ILE A 462 -14.73 -9.86 7.66
N GLN A 463 -15.09 -8.90 8.50
CA GLN A 463 -15.33 -7.54 8.05
C GLN A 463 -14.07 -6.91 7.46
N PHE A 464 -12.92 -7.08 8.12
CA PHE A 464 -11.63 -6.60 7.65
C PHE A 464 -11.30 -7.15 6.27
N VAL A 465 -11.43 -8.46 6.07
CA VAL A 465 -11.16 -9.08 4.75
C VAL A 465 -12.12 -8.54 3.69
N SER A 466 -13.40 -8.33 4.02
CA SER A 466 -14.37 -7.72 3.10
C SER A 466 -13.98 -6.28 2.72
N MET A 467 -13.65 -5.46 3.71
CA MET A 467 -13.24 -4.07 3.52
C MET A 467 -11.93 -3.97 2.73
N LEU A 468 -10.98 -4.87 3.00
CA LEU A 468 -9.73 -4.95 2.27
C LEU A 468 -9.99 -5.31 0.80
N LYS A 469 -10.84 -6.31 0.49
CA LYS A 469 -11.21 -6.63 -0.90
C LYS A 469 -11.76 -5.41 -1.65
N ASP A 470 -12.61 -4.62 -1.01
CA ASP A 470 -13.18 -3.42 -1.61
C ASP A 470 -12.11 -2.37 -1.93
N ILE A 471 -11.17 -2.15 -1.01
CA ILE A 471 -10.04 -1.25 -1.22
C ILE A 471 -9.18 -1.78 -2.38
N LEU A 472 -8.77 -3.04 -2.33
CA LEU A 472 -7.91 -3.66 -3.34
C LEU A 472 -8.51 -3.56 -4.74
N ARG A 473 -9.80 -3.84 -4.90
CA ARG A 473 -10.52 -3.70 -6.18
C ARG A 473 -10.57 -2.26 -6.67
N THR A 474 -10.78 -1.30 -5.77
CA THR A 474 -10.86 0.13 -6.13
C THR A 474 -9.54 0.62 -6.73
N TYR A 475 -8.40 0.14 -6.21
CA TYR A 475 -7.07 0.57 -6.65
C TYR A 475 -6.33 -0.45 -7.54
N GLY A 476 -6.97 -1.53 -7.99
CA GLY A 476 -6.27 -2.59 -8.75
C GLY A 476 -5.09 -3.22 -7.99
N SER A 477 -5.13 -3.15 -6.66
CA SER A 477 -4.07 -3.61 -5.76
C SER A 477 -4.32 -5.05 -5.30
N LYS A 478 -3.30 -5.68 -4.72
CA LYS A 478 -3.39 -7.04 -4.19
C LYS A 478 -2.93 -7.11 -2.74
N ALA A 479 -3.24 -8.20 -2.05
CA ALA A 479 -2.77 -8.41 -0.68
C ALA A 479 -2.21 -9.81 -0.43
N LEU A 480 -1.31 -9.88 0.54
CA LEU A 480 -0.76 -11.09 1.12
C LEU A 480 -0.97 -11.06 2.64
N LEU A 481 -1.74 -12.00 3.17
CA LEU A 481 -2.05 -12.09 4.59
C LEU A 481 -1.31 -13.28 5.19
N ALA A 482 -0.51 -13.08 6.23
CA ALA A 482 -0.08 -14.15 7.12
C ALA A 482 -1.04 -14.24 8.31
N THR A 483 -1.59 -15.42 8.57
CA THR A 483 -2.62 -15.60 9.61
C THR A 483 -2.55 -17.00 10.21
N HIS A 484 -3.16 -17.14 11.38
CA HIS A 484 -3.56 -18.36 12.06
C HIS A 484 -5.08 -18.56 12.02
N SER A 485 -5.82 -17.58 11.51
CA SER A 485 -7.27 -17.60 11.47
C SER A 485 -7.80 -18.38 10.27
N VAL A 486 -8.44 -19.50 10.56
CA VAL A 486 -9.24 -20.27 9.60
C VAL A 486 -10.45 -19.49 9.09
N VAL A 487 -10.89 -18.46 9.83
CA VAL A 487 -11.97 -17.56 9.41
C VAL A 487 -11.49 -16.68 8.24
N THR A 488 -10.26 -16.18 8.30
CA THR A 488 -9.65 -15.47 7.16
C THR A 488 -9.48 -16.37 5.93
N VAL A 489 -9.04 -17.63 6.14
CA VAL A 489 -8.89 -18.61 5.05
C VAL A 489 -10.22 -18.92 4.36
N ARG A 490 -11.32 -18.96 5.12
CA ARG A 490 -12.67 -19.15 4.58
C ARG A 490 -13.10 -18.04 3.62
N GLU A 491 -12.49 -16.85 3.71
CA GLU A 491 -12.83 -15.70 2.89
C GLU A 491 -12.07 -15.64 1.56
N VAL A 492 -11.16 -16.59 1.29
CA VAL A 492 -10.36 -16.60 0.05
C VAL A 492 -10.50 -17.93 -0.70
N PRO A 493 -10.37 -17.93 -2.05
CA PRO A 493 -10.38 -19.16 -2.83
C PRO A 493 -9.20 -20.05 -2.50
N SER A 494 -9.38 -21.37 -2.58
CA SER A 494 -8.35 -22.33 -2.15
C SER A 494 -7.02 -22.15 -2.85
N ARG A 495 -7.01 -21.81 -4.14
CA ARG A 495 -5.78 -21.53 -4.91
C ARG A 495 -4.95 -20.35 -4.39
N CYS A 496 -5.56 -19.48 -3.60
CA CYS A 496 -4.90 -18.34 -2.97
C CYS A 496 -4.46 -18.67 -1.54
N VAL A 497 -4.66 -19.91 -1.07
CA VAL A 497 -4.28 -20.38 0.26
C VAL A 497 -2.99 -21.21 0.17
N HIS A 498 -2.01 -20.80 0.97
CA HIS A 498 -0.69 -21.40 1.08
C HIS A 498 -0.51 -21.91 2.51
N VAL A 499 -0.61 -23.22 2.69
CA VAL A 499 -0.42 -23.89 3.97
C VAL A 499 1.06 -24.24 4.13
N LEU A 500 1.71 -23.61 5.09
CA LEU A 500 3.09 -23.89 5.48
C LEU A 500 3.10 -24.95 6.57
N GLU A 501 3.74 -26.08 6.26
CA GLU A 501 3.88 -27.23 7.14
C GLU A 501 5.36 -27.60 7.24
N ARG A 502 5.89 -27.67 8.46
CA ARG A 502 7.24 -28.20 8.68
C ARG A 502 7.16 -29.71 8.80
N THR A 503 7.88 -30.41 7.92
CA THR A 503 7.96 -31.87 7.88
C THR A 503 9.38 -32.34 8.19
N ASP A 504 9.60 -33.65 8.33
CA ASP A 504 10.95 -34.21 8.48
C ASP A 504 11.85 -33.96 7.25
N ASP A 505 11.24 -33.70 6.08
CA ASP A 505 11.91 -33.41 4.81
C ASP A 505 12.04 -31.88 4.55
N GLY A 506 11.77 -31.04 5.56
CA GLY A 506 11.83 -29.58 5.47
C GLY A 506 10.48 -28.88 5.35
N LEU A 507 10.51 -27.59 4.97
CA LEU A 507 9.29 -26.79 4.80
C LEU A 507 8.53 -27.21 3.54
N LYS A 508 7.24 -27.51 3.71
CA LYS A 508 6.33 -27.80 2.62
C LYS A 508 5.27 -26.70 2.51
N ILE A 509 5.06 -26.19 1.30
CA ILE A 509 3.97 -25.28 0.98
C ILE A 509 2.93 -26.05 0.17
N THR A 510 1.70 -26.12 0.67
CA THR A 510 0.60 -26.83 0.00
C THR A 510 -0.63 -25.95 -0.16
N THR A 511 -1.49 -26.34 -1.09
CA THR A 511 -2.77 -25.68 -1.34
C THR A 511 -3.89 -26.65 -0.98
N PRO A 512 -4.96 -26.21 -0.28
CA PRO A 512 -6.09 -27.06 0.04
C PRO A 512 -6.71 -27.71 -1.21
N PRO A 513 -6.93 -29.05 -1.22
CA PRO A 513 -7.50 -29.76 -2.36
C PRO A 513 -9.03 -29.60 -2.48
N PHE A 514 -9.62 -28.70 -1.69
CA PHE A 514 -11.03 -28.38 -1.64
C PHE A 514 -11.19 -26.86 -1.59
N GLU A 515 -12.35 -26.36 -2.02
CA GLU A 515 -12.61 -24.91 -1.97
C GLU A 515 -12.74 -24.42 -0.52
N THR A 516 -11.99 -23.37 -0.21
CA THR A 516 -12.01 -22.70 1.10
C THR A 516 -12.99 -21.53 1.12
N PHE A 517 -13.26 -20.90 -0.02
CA PHE A 517 -14.18 -19.76 -0.11
C PHE A 517 -15.61 -20.16 0.33
N GLY A 518 -16.07 -19.61 1.46
CA GLY A 518 -17.33 -19.97 2.08
C GLY A 518 -17.36 -21.39 2.68
N GLY A 519 -16.22 -22.09 2.72
CA GLY A 519 -16.07 -23.47 3.15
C GLY A 519 -16.28 -23.70 4.64
N ASP A 520 -16.26 -24.98 5.02
CA ASP A 520 -16.44 -25.42 6.41
C ASP A 520 -15.18 -25.18 7.24
N VAL A 521 -15.32 -24.47 8.35
CA VAL A 521 -14.21 -24.06 9.20
C VAL A 521 -13.54 -25.26 9.87
N GLN A 522 -14.30 -26.28 10.26
CA GLN A 522 -13.72 -27.48 10.88
C GLN A 522 -12.85 -28.23 9.87
N ARG A 523 -13.33 -28.42 8.63
CA ARG A 523 -12.55 -29.04 7.56
C ARG A 523 -11.28 -28.27 7.24
N ILE A 524 -11.35 -26.93 7.17
CA ILE A 524 -10.17 -26.08 6.97
C ILE A 524 -9.20 -26.27 8.14
N SER A 525 -9.69 -26.20 9.38
CA SER A 525 -8.89 -26.39 10.59
C SER A 525 -8.22 -27.76 10.63
N SER A 526 -8.94 -28.84 10.34
CA SER A 526 -8.38 -30.19 10.30
C SER A 526 -7.36 -30.38 9.19
N TYR A 527 -7.47 -29.66 8.07
CA TYR A 527 -6.45 -29.72 7.01
C TYR A 527 -5.18 -28.95 7.39
N VAL A 528 -5.33 -27.78 7.99
CA VAL A 528 -4.21 -26.87 8.32
C VAL A 528 -3.49 -27.28 9.60
N PHE A 529 -4.25 -27.72 10.61
CA PHE A 529 -3.74 -27.98 11.96
C PHE A 529 -3.98 -29.42 12.42
N GLY A 530 -4.58 -30.28 11.59
CA GLY A 530 -4.90 -31.64 11.98
C GLY A 530 -3.66 -32.41 12.40
N ASP A 531 -3.62 -32.75 13.69
CA ASP A 531 -2.54 -33.48 14.36
C ASP A 531 -2.09 -34.70 13.56
N ARG A 532 -0.86 -34.65 13.06
CA ARG A 532 -0.12 -35.85 12.66
C ARG A 532 1.08 -36.15 13.55
N SER A 533 1.41 -35.28 14.52
CA SER A 533 2.69 -35.39 15.24
C SER A 533 2.72 -34.91 16.70
N VAL A 534 1.59 -34.54 17.31
CA VAL A 534 1.57 -34.18 18.74
C VAL A 534 0.58 -35.09 19.48
N SER A 535 1.10 -35.89 20.41
CA SER A 535 0.29 -36.60 21.42
C SER A 535 -0.61 -35.59 22.11
N LYS A 536 -1.93 -35.73 22.00
CA LYS A 536 -2.84 -34.75 22.59
C LYS A 536 -2.79 -34.91 24.11
N PRO A 537 -2.81 -33.83 24.90
CA PRO A 537 -2.75 -33.95 26.37
C PRO A 537 -3.85 -34.81 26.99
N HIS A 538 -5.02 -34.95 26.33
CA HIS A 538 -6.05 -35.87 26.77
C HIS A 538 -5.73 -37.33 26.45
N ASP A 539 -4.88 -37.63 25.46
CA ASP A 539 -4.44 -38.98 25.14
C ASP A 539 -3.65 -39.55 26.32
N GLU A 540 -2.67 -38.80 26.84
CA GLU A 540 -1.93 -39.20 28.06
C GLU A 540 -2.85 -39.36 29.28
N TRP A 541 -3.91 -38.55 29.37
CA TRP A 541 -4.87 -38.64 30.46
C TRP A 541 -5.77 -39.88 30.33
N LEU A 542 -6.22 -40.20 29.11
CA LEU A 542 -6.97 -41.42 28.81
C LEU A 542 -6.11 -42.67 29.01
N GLU A 543 -4.82 -42.63 28.64
CA GLU A 543 -3.86 -43.70 28.93
C GLU A 543 -3.67 -43.92 30.43
N LYS A 544 -3.55 -42.84 31.23
CA LYS A 544 -3.48 -42.94 32.69
C LYS A 544 -4.76 -43.53 33.29
N LEU A 545 -5.92 -43.17 32.76
CA LEU A 545 -7.19 -43.76 33.17
C LEU A 545 -7.28 -45.23 32.80
N LEU A 546 -6.87 -45.61 31.60
CA LEU A 546 -6.79 -47.03 31.18
C LEU A 546 -5.82 -47.82 32.06
N GLN A 547 -4.69 -47.23 32.47
CA GLN A 547 -3.79 -47.85 33.43
C GLN A 547 -4.41 -48.00 34.83
N GLN A 548 -5.27 -47.07 35.24
CA GLN A 548 -5.91 -47.08 36.57
C GLN A 548 -7.12 -48.02 36.64
N TYR A 549 -7.96 -48.04 35.60
CA TYR A 549 -9.22 -48.79 35.55
C TYR A 549 -9.11 -50.10 34.75
N GLU A 550 -7.94 -50.38 34.18
CA GLU A 550 -7.54 -51.60 33.46
C GLU A 550 -8.28 -51.88 32.13
N THR A 551 -9.53 -51.43 31.96
CA THR A 551 -10.32 -51.63 30.74
C THR A 551 -11.04 -50.36 30.27
N ALA A 552 -11.31 -50.27 28.97
CA ALA A 552 -12.05 -49.15 28.39
C ALA A 552 -13.48 -49.06 28.97
N ASP A 553 -14.15 -50.20 29.13
CA ASP A 553 -15.50 -50.26 29.71
C ASP A 553 -15.55 -49.74 31.15
N ALA A 554 -14.53 -50.03 31.97
CA ALA A 554 -14.46 -49.54 33.35
C ALA A 554 -14.21 -48.03 33.42
N VAL A 555 -13.42 -47.48 32.49
CA VAL A 555 -13.25 -46.02 32.35
C VAL A 555 -14.58 -45.38 31.89
N ILE A 556 -15.28 -46.00 30.94
CA ILE A 556 -16.56 -45.52 30.43
C ILE A 556 -17.63 -45.49 31.52
N GLU A 557 -17.72 -46.55 32.33
CA GLU A 557 -18.64 -46.62 33.46
C GLU A 557 -18.29 -45.60 34.56
N ALA A 558 -16.99 -45.40 34.83
CA ALA A 558 -16.52 -44.45 35.84
C ALA A 558 -16.79 -42.98 35.45
N LEU A 559 -16.67 -42.63 34.17
CA LEU A 559 -16.92 -41.28 33.66
C LEU A 559 -18.39 -41.04 33.27
N GLY A 560 -19.13 -42.11 32.95
CA GLY A 560 -20.57 -42.06 32.71
C GLY A 560 -20.98 -40.99 31.69
N GLY A 561 -21.79 -40.03 32.13
CA GLY A 561 -22.34 -38.97 31.29
C GLY A 561 -21.36 -37.86 30.90
N ASP A 562 -20.14 -37.87 31.45
CA ASP A 562 -19.11 -36.86 31.16
C ASP A 562 -18.27 -37.19 29.92
N LEU A 563 -18.54 -38.32 29.25
CA LEU A 563 -17.87 -38.75 28.02
C LEU A 563 -18.60 -38.31 26.75
N ASN A 564 -17.84 -37.86 25.76
CA ASN A 564 -18.32 -37.70 24.39
C ASN A 564 -18.07 -38.97 23.55
N GLU A 565 -18.72 -39.08 22.39
CA GLU A 565 -18.62 -40.28 21.52
C GLU A 565 -17.19 -40.51 21.00
N GLU A 566 -16.42 -39.45 20.73
CA GLU A 566 -15.02 -39.56 20.28
C GLU A 566 -14.12 -40.20 21.34
N MET A 567 -14.25 -39.81 22.61
CA MET A 567 -13.48 -40.40 23.71
C MET A 567 -13.82 -41.86 23.94
N ILE A 568 -15.08 -42.26 23.74
CA ILE A 568 -15.49 -43.67 23.82
C ILE A 568 -14.82 -44.48 22.71
N ILE A 569 -14.83 -43.98 21.48
CA ILE A 569 -14.15 -44.63 20.34
C ILE A 569 -12.65 -44.73 20.61
N GLN A 570 -12.06 -43.65 21.11
CA GLN A 570 -10.63 -43.55 21.41
C GLN A 570 -10.19 -44.52 22.51
N LEU A 571 -10.91 -44.59 23.63
CA LEU A 571 -10.63 -45.54 24.73
C LEU A 571 -10.64 -46.99 24.24
N ASN A 572 -11.63 -47.34 23.43
CA ASN A 572 -11.75 -48.67 22.82
C ASN A 572 -10.62 -48.96 21.82
N ALA A 573 -10.15 -47.95 21.07
CA ALA A 573 -9.04 -48.09 20.14
C ALA A 573 -7.69 -48.25 20.88
N MET A 574 -7.47 -47.44 21.93
CA MET A 574 -6.28 -47.47 22.79
C MET A 574 -6.13 -48.81 23.52
N GLU A 575 -7.20 -49.35 24.12
CA GLU A 575 -7.19 -50.66 24.79
C GLU A 575 -6.78 -51.79 23.84
N ARG A 576 -7.16 -51.69 22.56
CA ARG A 576 -6.82 -52.67 21.51
C ARG A 576 -5.45 -52.45 20.88
N GLY A 577 -4.71 -51.43 21.29
CA GLY A 577 -3.43 -51.04 20.67
C GLY A 577 -3.57 -50.59 19.22
N GLN A 578 -4.72 -49.99 18.87
CA GLN A 578 -5.08 -49.55 17.51
C GLN A 578 -5.15 -48.03 17.37
N TRP A 579 -4.71 -47.29 18.40
CA TRP A 579 -4.72 -45.84 18.46
C TRP A 579 -3.35 -45.25 18.11
#